data_AF-A0A3S0CNG4-F1
#
_entry.id   AF-A0A3S0CNG4-F1
#
_cell.length_a   1.000
_cell.length_b   1.000
_cell.length_c   1.000
_cell.angle_alpha   90.00
_cell.angle_beta   90.00
_cell.angle_gamma   90.00
#
_symmetry.space_group_name_H-M   'P 1'
#
loop_
_entity.id
_entity.type
_entity.pdbx_description
1 polymer ?
#
loop_
_entity_poly.entity_id
_entity_poly.type
_entity_poly.pdbx_seq_one_letter_code
_entity_poly.pdbx_strand_id
1 'polypeptide(L)'
;MNFSRDTIEHHLNEMREAAECQRYEIMELEYRHALERAEALVGVNGPLLLLLLCMANNYESQDKMIHAENFNRRAREMIIEAKHLHDN
;
A
#
# COMPACT_ATOMS: atom_id res chain seq x y z
N MET A 1 16.52 15.24 6.60
CA MET A 1 15.16 15.16 6.04
C MET A 1 14.55 13.88 6.58
N ASN A 2 13.55 13.97 7.47
CA ASN A 2 12.84 12.79 7.97
C ASN A 2 11.92 12.30 6.84
N PHE A 3 12.37 11.29 6.10
CA PHE A 3 11.42 10.49 5.32
C PHE A 3 10.47 9.87 6.34
N SER A 4 9.20 10.23 6.27
CA SER A 4 8.17 9.71 7.15
C SER A 4 8.18 8.18 7.04
N ARG A 5 8.77 7.49 8.02
CA ARG A 5 8.80 6.01 8.13
C ARG A 5 7.42 5.44 8.47
N ASP A 6 6.36 6.14 8.10
CA ASP A 6 5.01 5.91 8.60
C ASP A 6 3.98 5.94 7.47
N THR A 7 4.42 5.75 6.22
CA THR A 7 3.53 5.65 5.06
C THR A 7 3.23 4.19 4.75
N ILE A 8 2.08 3.93 4.12
CA ILE A 8 1.73 2.59 3.62
C ILE A 8 2.85 2.06 2.71
N GLU A 9 3.37 2.91 1.82
CA GLU A 9 4.45 2.56 0.89
C GLU A 9 5.74 2.15 1.61
N HIS A 10 6.11 2.83 2.69
CA HIS A 10 7.27 2.45 3.50
C HIS A 10 7.11 1.04 4.07
N HIS A 11 5.98 0.76 4.73
CA HIS A 11 5.72 -0.56 5.29
C HIS A 11 5.63 -1.65 4.22
N LEU A 12 5.05 -1.37 3.04
CA LEU A 12 5.04 -2.32 1.93
C LEU A 12 6.44 -2.61 1.38
N ASN A 13 7.34 -1.63 1.36
CA ASN A 13 8.72 -1.83 0.96
C ASN A 13 9.50 -2.68 1.99
N GLU A 14 9.38 -2.35 3.28
CA GLU A 14 10.01 -3.15 4.36
C GLU A 14 9.46 -4.59 4.39
N MET A 15 8.14 -4.76 4.20
CA MET A 15 7.48 -6.06 4.07
C MET A 15 8.09 -6.88 2.92
N ARG A 16 8.28 -6.28 1.75
CA ARG A 16 8.87 -6.94 0.57
C ARG A 16 10.31 -7.37 0.86
N GLU A 17 11.14 -6.48 1.38
CA GLU A 17 12.53 -6.79 1.71
C GLU A 17 12.64 -7.89 2.77
N ALA A 18 11.75 -7.87 3.77
CA ALA A 18 11.65 -8.93 4.75
C ALA A 18 11.26 -10.28 4.12
N ALA A 19 10.32 -10.30 3.16
CA ALA A 19 9.93 -11.50 2.44
C ALA A 19 11.07 -12.09 1.59
N GLU A 20 11.82 -11.24 0.87
CA GLU A 20 13.00 -11.65 0.09
C GLU A 20 14.10 -12.26 0.97
N CYS A 21 14.23 -11.74 2.19
CA CYS A 21 15.20 -12.22 3.18
C CYS A 21 14.66 -13.32 4.11
N GLN A 22 13.45 -13.86 3.86
CA GLN A 22 12.80 -14.88 4.70
C GLN A 22 12.63 -14.48 6.18
N ARG A 23 12.57 -13.17 6.47
CA ARG A 23 12.30 -12.61 7.81
C ARG A 23 10.80 -12.50 8.03
N TYR A 24 10.12 -13.64 8.14
CA TYR A 24 8.65 -13.71 8.14
C TYR A 24 7.98 -12.93 9.29
N GLU A 25 8.62 -12.84 10.45
CA GLU A 25 8.11 -12.06 11.58
C GLU A 25 8.07 -10.55 11.26
N ILE A 26 9.10 -10.04 10.59
CA ILE A 26 9.15 -8.64 10.14
C ILE A 26 8.14 -8.44 9.01
N MET A 27 8.05 -9.37 8.07
CA MET A 27 7.07 -9.31 6.99
C MET A 27 5.64 -9.18 7.55
N GLU A 28 5.26 -9.99 8.54
CA GLU A 28 3.93 -9.92 9.16
C GLU A 28 3.71 -8.60 9.90
N LEU A 29 4.71 -8.12 10.64
CA LEU A 29 4.65 -6.85 11.36
C LEU A 29 4.40 -5.67 10.40
N GLU A 30 5.20 -5.60 9.34
CA GLU A 30 5.11 -4.52 8.34
C GLU A 30 3.80 -4.59 7.55
N TYR A 31 3.31 -5.79 7.22
CA TYR A 31 1.98 -5.96 6.64
C TYR A 31 0.87 -5.40 7.55
N ARG A 32 0.94 -5.69 8.86
CA ARG A 32 -0.04 -5.20 9.82
C ARG A 32 -0.05 -3.67 9.91
N HIS A 33 1.14 -3.07 9.95
CA HIS A 33 1.29 -1.61 9.95
C HIS A 33 0.79 -0.96 8.64
N ALA A 34 1.01 -1.59 7.49
CA ALA A 34 0.44 -1.13 6.24
C ALA A 34 -1.10 -1.22 6.27
N LEU A 35 -1.64 -2.32 6.82
CA LEU A 35 -3.09 -2.56 6.90
C LEU A 35 -3.79 -1.57 7.82
N GLU A 36 -3.29 -1.35 9.03
CA GLU A 36 -3.83 -0.38 9.99
C GLU A 36 -3.96 1.02 9.36
N ARG A 37 -2.96 1.44 8.58
CA ARG A 37 -2.97 2.73 7.88
C ARG A 37 -3.94 2.74 6.71
N ALA A 38 -4.00 1.64 5.94
CA ALA A 38 -4.95 1.52 4.85
C ALA A 38 -6.39 1.58 5.38
N GLU A 39 -6.69 0.87 6.46
CA GLU A 39 -8.00 0.89 7.12
C GLU A 39 -8.33 2.27 7.69
N ALA A 40 -7.34 3.00 8.22
CA ALA A 40 -7.54 4.38 8.65
C ALA A 40 -7.89 5.34 7.49
N LEU A 41 -7.45 5.05 6.26
CA LEU A 41 -7.73 5.88 5.09
C LEU A 41 -9.04 5.55 4.39
N VAL A 42 -9.38 4.25 4.30
CA VAL A 42 -10.48 3.76 3.43
C VAL A 42 -11.41 2.77 4.13
N GLY A 43 -11.31 2.64 5.45
CA GLY A 43 -12.13 1.75 6.26
C GLY A 43 -11.97 0.29 5.87
N VAL A 44 -13.10 -0.44 5.77
CA VAL A 44 -13.15 -1.88 5.46
C VAL A 44 -12.47 -2.25 4.13
N ASN A 45 -12.26 -1.28 3.24
CA ASN A 45 -11.59 -1.51 1.97
C ASN A 45 -10.05 -1.52 2.10
N GLY A 46 -9.48 -1.35 3.29
CA GLY A 46 -8.02 -1.35 3.53
C GLY A 46 -7.26 -2.49 2.84
N PRO A 47 -7.71 -3.76 2.94
CA PRO A 47 -7.09 -4.88 2.23
C PRO A 47 -7.07 -4.71 0.71
N LEU A 48 -8.13 -4.13 0.12
CA LEU A 48 -8.18 -3.87 -1.31
C LEU A 48 -7.20 -2.75 -1.71
N LEU A 49 -7.06 -1.70 -0.90
CA LEU A 49 -6.07 -0.64 -1.15
C LEU A 49 -4.65 -1.22 -1.18
N LEU A 50 -4.31 -2.07 -0.20
CA LEU A 50 -3.00 -2.72 -0.17
C LEU A 50 -2.77 -3.61 -1.40
N LEU A 51 -3.77 -4.38 -1.82
CA LEU A 51 -3.66 -5.21 -3.01
C LEU A 51 -3.35 -4.36 -4.26
N LEU A 52 -4.02 -3.22 -4.43
CA LEU A 52 -3.77 -2.32 -5.56
C LEU A 52 -2.33 -1.78 -5.54
N LEU A 53 -1.84 -1.33 -4.38
CA LEU A 53 -0.47 -0.80 -4.23
C LEU A 53 0.59 -1.90 -4.45
N CYS A 54 0.38 -3.11 -3.93
CA CYS A 54 1.26 -4.25 -4.20
C CYS A 54 1.30 -4.61 -5.68
N MET A 55 0.15 -4.60 -6.37
CA MET A 55 0.09 -4.86 -7.81
C MET A 55 0.81 -3.77 -8.60
N ALA A 56 0.68 -2.50 -8.19
CA ALA A 56 1.42 -1.40 -8.80
C ALA A 56 2.93 -1.63 -8.68
N ASN A 57 3.45 -1.84 -7.47
CA ASN A 57 4.87 -2.08 -7.22
C ASN A 57 5.42 -3.30 -8.00
N ASN A 58 4.65 -4.39 -8.07
CA ASN A 58 5.04 -5.59 -8.83
C ASN A 58 5.13 -5.33 -10.35
N TYR A 59 4.29 -4.45 -10.90
CA TYR A 59 4.41 -4.04 -12.30
C TYR A 59 5.54 -3.03 -12.53
N GLU A 60 5.80 -2.13 -11.57
CA GLU A 60 6.95 -1.23 -11.62
C GLU A 60 8.27 -2.00 -11.64
N SER A 61 8.42 -3.03 -10.80
CA SER A 61 9.61 -3.89 -10.78
C SER A 61 9.82 -4.71 -12.06
N GLN A 62 8.82 -4.75 -12.95
CA GLN A 62 8.88 -5.40 -14.26
C GLN A 62 9.00 -4.37 -15.42
N ASP A 63 9.27 -3.10 -15.12
CA ASP A 63 9.27 -1.98 -16.07
C ASP A 63 7.93 -1.78 -16.82
N LYS A 64 6.82 -2.33 -16.31
CA LYS A 64 5.49 -2.26 -16.91
C LYS A 64 4.69 -1.05 -16.40
N MET A 65 5.21 0.15 -16.66
CA MET A 65 4.70 1.42 -16.11
C MET A 65 3.21 1.69 -16.38
N ILE A 66 2.69 1.33 -17.57
CA ILE A 66 1.27 1.51 -17.89
C ILE A 66 0.36 0.67 -16.98
N HIS A 67 0.80 -0.55 -16.64
CA HIS A 67 0.03 -1.44 -15.77
C HIS A 67 0.10 -0.93 -14.34
N ALA A 68 1.29 -0.55 -13.87
CA ALA A 68 1.48 0.04 -12.55
C ALA A 68 0.59 1.27 -12.34
N GLU A 69 0.60 2.20 -13.30
CA GLU A 69 -0.19 3.43 -13.21
C GLU A 69 -1.70 3.17 -13.20
N ASN A 70 -2.18 2.09 -13.84
CA ASN A 70 -3.58 1.71 -13.75
C ASN A 70 -3.98 1.37 -12.29
N PHE A 71 -3.17 0.58 -11.60
CA PHE A 71 -3.42 0.23 -10.20
C PHE A 71 -3.25 1.44 -9.28
N ASN A 72 -2.20 2.24 -9.47
CA ASN A 72 -1.98 3.47 -8.70
C ASN A 72 -3.15 4.45 -8.86
N ARG A 73 -3.68 4.61 -10.06
CA ARG A 73 -4.87 5.46 -10.30
C ARG A 73 -6.09 4.96 -9.54
N ARG A 74 -6.39 3.66 -9.59
CA ARG A 74 -7.52 3.06 -8.85
C ARG A 74 -7.36 3.22 -7.34
N ALA A 75 -6.14 3.07 -6.82
CA ALA A 75 -5.84 3.31 -5.41
C ALA A 75 -6.13 4.77 -5.01
N ARG A 76 -5.74 5.74 -5.86
CA ARG A 76 -6.03 7.17 -5.63
C ARG A 76 -7.52 7.49 -5.68
N GLU A 77 -8.24 6.97 -6.68
CA GLU A 77 -9.70 7.13 -6.79
C GLU A 77 -10.40 6.64 -5.51
N MET A 78 -10.01 5.46 -5.03
CA MET A 78 -10.56 4.88 -3.81
C MET A 78 -10.30 5.73 -2.55
N ILE A 79 -9.09 6.31 -2.42
CA ILE A 79 -8.77 7.23 -1.31
C ILE A 79 -9.60 8.52 -1.40
N ILE A 80 -9.82 9.04 -2.60
CA ILE A 80 -10.62 10.25 -2.83
C ILE A 80 -12.09 9.98 -2.48
N GLU A 81 -12.65 8.86 -2.93
CA GLU A 81 -14.02 8.45 -2.63
C GLU A 81 -14.25 8.29 -1.12
N ALA A 82 -13.32 7.65 -0.42
CA ALA A 82 -13.40 7.50 1.03
C ALA A 82 -13.42 8.86 1.76
N LYS A 83 -12.59 9.82 1.34
CA LYS A 83 -12.58 11.17 1.91
C LYS A 83 -13.92 11.89 1.70
N HIS A 84 -14.51 11.78 0.51
CA HIS A 84 -15.82 12.37 0.24
C HIS A 84 -16.97 11.76 1.06
N LEU A 85 -16.84 10.52 1.52
CA LEU A 85 -17.81 9.90 2.42
C LEU A 85 -17.68 10.38 3.87
N HIS A 86 -16.51 10.84 4.29
CA HIS A 86 -16.28 11.39 5.64
C HIS A 86 -16.68 12.87 5.78
N ASP A 87 -16.76 13.60 4.66
CA ASP A 87 -17.06 15.04 4.64
C ASP A 87 -18.57 15.37 4.48
N ASN A 88 -19.45 14.38 4.35
CA ASN A 88 -20.92 14.53 4.25
C ASN A 88 -21.63 14.10 5.54
#